data_AF-A0A958VNE3-F1
#
_entry.id   AF-A0A958VNE3-F1
#
_cell.length_a   1.000
_cell.length_b   1.000
_cell.length_c   1.000
_cell.angle_alpha   90.00
_cell.angle_beta   90.00
_cell.angle_gamma   90.00
#
_symmetry.space_group_name_H-M   'P 1'
#
loop_
_entity.id
_entity.type
_entity.pdbx_description
1 polymer ?
#
loop_
_entity_poly.entity_id
_entity_poly.type
_entity_poly.pdbx_seq_one_letter_code
_entity_poly.pdbx_strand_id
1 'polypeptide(L)'
;NVKNTFYAIFWIVLIMQPLNAVAFVFDGLFKGLAEGAKLRNTLLIATFIGFIPTLLLGDWLNFKLYGVWLAFFVWMFLRGGILVLYFRKEYLTVKN
;
A
#
# COMPACT_ATOMS: atom_id res chain seq x y z
N ASN A 1 -24.63 6.24 15.06
CA ASN A 1 -23.67 6.52 16.14
C ASN A 1 -22.25 6.41 15.61
N VAL A 2 -21.53 7.54 15.49
CA VAL A 2 -20.19 7.61 14.86
C VAL A 2 -19.15 6.74 15.59
N LYS A 3 -19.28 6.57 16.92
CA LYS A 3 -18.40 5.73 17.75
C LYS A 3 -18.38 4.26 17.33
N ASN A 4 -19.54 3.69 17.01
CA ASN A 4 -19.65 2.27 16.61
C ASN A 4 -18.98 2.03 15.24
N THR A 5 -19.14 2.98 14.32
CA THR A 5 -18.48 2.94 13.01
C THR A 5 -16.97 3.07 13.13
N PHE A 6 -16.47 3.88 14.07
CA PHE A 6 -15.04 3.98 14.36
C PHE A 6 -14.46 2.67 14.92
N TYR A 7 -15.09 2.07 15.93
CA TYR A 7 -14.61 0.80 16.49
C TYR A 7 -14.60 -0.35 15.48
N ALA A 8 -15.55 -0.34 14.54
CA ALA A 8 -15.62 -1.31 13.45
C ALA A 8 -14.38 -1.32 12.55
N ILE A 9 -13.76 -0.16 12.29
CA ILE A 9 -12.57 -0.02 11.43
C ILE A 9 -11.25 0.05 12.18
N PHE A 10 -11.29 0.39 13.48
CA PHE A 10 -10.10 0.76 14.25
C PHE A 10 -9.00 -0.31 14.21
N TRP A 11 -9.38 -1.58 14.25
CA TRP A 11 -8.44 -2.70 14.16
C TRP A 11 -7.71 -2.75 12.81
N ILE A 12 -8.34 -2.39 11.70
CA ILE A 12 -7.71 -2.32 10.37
C ILE A 12 -6.66 -1.21 10.37
N VAL A 13 -7.00 -0.06 10.95
CA VAL A 13 -6.10 1.09 11.06
C VAL A 13 -4.86 0.73 11.87
N LEU A 14 -5.01 -0.03 12.96
CA LEU A 14 -3.89 -0.50 13.78
C LEU A 14 -2.92 -1.38 12.99
N ILE A 15 -3.43 -2.33 12.20
CA ILE A 15 -2.59 -3.20 11.35
C ILE A 15 -1.95 -2.41 10.20
N MET A 16 -2.62 -1.37 9.72
CA MET A 16 -2.10 -0.51 8.67
C MET A 16 -0.87 0.29 9.11
N GLN A 17 -0.73 0.63 10.40
CA GLN A 17 0.43 1.39 10.90
C GLN A 17 1.79 0.73 10.64
N PRO A 18 2.05 -0.53 11.03
CA PRO A 18 3.32 -1.19 10.74
C PRO A 18 3.55 -1.38 9.23
N LEU A 19 2.50 -1.67 8.46
CA LEU A 19 2.59 -1.78 7.00
C LEU A 19 3.03 -0.45 6.37
N ASN A 20 2.42 0.64 6.80
CA ASN A 20 2.75 1.98 6.35
C ASN A 20 4.19 2.34 6.72
N ALA A 21 4.64 1.99 7.93
CA ALA A 21 6.01 2.23 8.36
C ALA A 21 7.02 1.57 7.41
N VAL A 22 6.80 0.30 7.04
CA VAL A 22 7.66 -0.41 6.07
C VAL A 22 7.63 0.28 4.69
N ALA A 23 6.44 0.58 4.17
CA ALA A 23 6.31 1.26 2.88
C ALA A 23 7.02 2.63 2.86
N PHE A 24 6.91 3.40 3.95
CA PHE A 24 7.58 4.70 4.08
C PHE A 24 9.10 4.59 4.19
N VAL A 25 9.63 3.57 4.84
CA VAL A 25 11.08 3.32 4.87
C VAL A 25 11.62 3.10 3.46
N PHE A 26 10.96 2.26 2.67
CA PHE A 26 11.35 2.02 1.28
C PHE A 26 11.18 3.27 0.41
N ASP A 27 10.07 4.00 0.55
CA ASP A 27 9.89 5.26 -0.15
C ASP A 27 11.03 6.25 0.16
N GLY A 28 11.49 6.30 1.42
CA GLY A 28 12.64 7.10 1.84
C GLY A 28 13.95 6.64 1.20
N LEU A 29 14.21 5.33 1.18
CA LEU A 29 15.40 4.73 0.56
C LEU A 29 15.50 5.07 -0.93
N PHE A 30 14.46 4.78 -1.71
CA PHE A 30 14.48 5.01 -3.16
C PHE A 30 14.46 6.51 -3.52
N LYS A 31 13.87 7.37 -2.68
CA LYS A 31 14.04 8.82 -2.81
C LYS A 31 15.49 9.24 -2.58
N GLY A 32 16.18 8.65 -1.61
CA GLY A 32 17.61 8.88 -1.36
C GLY A 32 18.52 8.43 -2.50
N LEU A 33 18.13 7.37 -3.21
CA LEU A 33 18.84 6.86 -4.39
C LEU A 33 18.56 7.64 -5.68
N ALA A 34 17.79 8.73 -5.61
CA ALA A 34 17.33 9.53 -6.75
C ALA A 34 16.52 8.75 -7.82
N GLU A 35 15.93 7.61 -7.46
CA GLU A 35 15.17 6.75 -8.36
C GLU A 35 13.67 7.12 -8.43
N GLY A 36 13.38 8.40 -8.65
CA GLY A 36 12.00 8.92 -8.65
C GLY A 36 11.08 8.28 -9.71
N ALA A 37 11.65 7.81 -10.82
CA ALA A 37 10.90 7.15 -11.88
C ALA A 37 10.26 5.83 -11.43
N LYS A 38 11.00 5.01 -10.65
CA LYS A 38 10.49 3.74 -10.11
C LYS A 38 9.41 3.97 -9.06
N LEU A 39 9.56 5.02 -8.26
CA LEU A 39 8.54 5.48 -7.32
C LEU A 39 7.24 5.85 -8.03
N ARG A 40 7.34 6.68 -9.08
CA ARG A 40 6.17 7.12 -9.85
C ARG A 40 5.46 5.93 -10.49
N ASN A 41 6.21 5.03 -11.12
CA ASN A 41 5.61 3.87 -11.76
C ASN A 41 4.93 2.95 -10.74
N THR A 42 5.57 2.71 -9.59
CA THR A 42 4.98 1.91 -8.53
C THR A 42 3.70 2.53 -7.99
N LEU A 43 3.67 3.85 -7.81
CA LEU A 43 2.47 4.57 -7.37
C LEU A 43 1.31 4.42 -8.36
N LEU A 44 1.60 4.55 -9.66
CA LEU A 44 0.59 4.40 -10.71
C LEU A 44 0.08 2.96 -10.75
N ILE A 45 0.99 1.97 -10.76
CA ILE A 45 0.64 0.54 -10.73
C ILE A 45 -0.22 0.22 -9.50
N ALA A 46 0.20 0.64 -8.31
CA ALA A 46 -0.56 0.41 -7.08
C ALA A 46 -1.95 1.05 -7.14
N THR A 47 -2.07 2.25 -7.72
CA THR A 47 -3.37 2.94 -7.82
C THR A 47 -4.30 2.25 -8.82
N PHE A 48 -3.84 1.98 -10.04
CA PHE A 48 -4.68 1.44 -11.11
C PHE A 48 -4.95 -0.06 -10.97
N ILE A 49 -4.01 -0.84 -10.43
CA ILE A 49 -4.12 -2.31 -10.31
C ILE A 49 -4.50 -2.73 -8.88
N GLY A 50 -4.16 -1.91 -7.88
CA GLY A 50 -4.46 -2.21 -6.48
C GLY A 50 -5.70 -1.49 -5.98
N PHE A 51 -5.62 -0.16 -5.90
CA PHE A 51 -6.62 0.66 -5.22
C PHE A 51 -7.97 0.66 -5.93
N ILE A 52 -8.00 1.05 -7.21
CA ILE A 52 -9.24 1.18 -8.00
C ILE A 52 -10.03 -0.14 -8.05
N PRO A 53 -9.46 -1.29 -8.45
CA PRO A 53 -10.23 -2.53 -8.52
C PRO A 53 -10.69 -3.01 -7.15
N THR A 54 -9.86 -2.86 -6.11
CA THR A 54 -10.27 -3.23 -4.73
C THR A 54 -11.40 -2.34 -4.22
N LEU A 55 -11.38 -1.05 -4.56
CA LEU A 55 -12.44 -0.11 -4.18
C LEU A 55 -13.76 -0.46 -4.88
N LEU A 56 -13.72 -0.71 -6.20
CA LEU A 56 -14.91 -1.08 -6.98
C LEU A 56 -15.49 -2.43 -6.52
N LEU A 57 -14.63 -3.40 -6.19
CA LEU A 57 -15.07 -4.67 -5.60
C LEU A 57 -15.68 -4.47 -4.21
N GLY A 58 -15.10 -3.62 -3.37
CA GLY A 58 -15.62 -3.30 -2.05
C GLY A 58 -16.98 -2.58 -2.10
N ASP A 59 -17.18 -1.73 -3.11
CA ASP A 59 -18.47 -1.07 -3.37
C ASP A 59 -19.52 -2.07 -3.86
N TRP A 60 -19.15 -2.94 -4.82
CA TRP A 60 -20.03 -4.00 -5.33
C TRP A 60 -20.49 -4.97 -4.23
N LEU A 61 -19.59 -5.34 -3.32
CA LEU A 61 -19.87 -6.19 -2.16
C LEU A 61 -20.60 -5.48 -1.01
N ASN A 62 -20.96 -4.20 -1.17
CA ASN A 62 -21.64 -3.38 -0.16
C ASN A 62 -20.89 -3.30 1.19
N PHE A 63 -19.56 -3.41 1.18
CA PHE A 63 -18.73 -3.33 2.38
C PHE A 63 -18.61 -1.90 2.94
N LYS A 64 -19.10 -0.89 2.22
CA LYS A 64 -19.13 0.52 2.64
C LYS A 64 -17.73 0.95 3.12
N LEU A 65 -17.62 1.31 4.40
CA LEU A 65 -16.40 1.81 5.01
C LEU A 65 -15.29 0.74 5.06
N TYR A 66 -15.64 -0.54 5.24
CA TYR A 66 -14.65 -1.62 5.20
C TYR A 66 -14.01 -1.75 3.82
N GLY A 67 -14.78 -1.55 2.74
CA GLY A 67 -14.26 -1.58 1.37
C GLY A 67 -13.22 -0.49 1.12
N VAL A 68 -13.45 0.72 1.62
CA VAL A 68 -12.50 1.84 1.50
C VAL A 68 -11.20 1.55 2.25
N TRP A 69 -11.28 1.08 3.50
CA TRP A 69 -10.09 0.74 4.29
C TRP A 69 -9.32 -0.44 3.70
N LEU A 70 -10.02 -1.43 3.15
CA LEU A 70 -9.39 -2.53 2.43
C LEU A 70 -8.66 -2.05 1.18
N ALA A 71 -9.26 -1.14 0.40
CA ALA A 71 -8.63 -0.56 -0.78
C ALA A 71 -7.32 0.18 -0.42
N PHE A 72 -7.33 0.99 0.66
CA PHE A 72 -6.12 1.64 1.16
C PHE A 72 -5.09 0.66 1.68
N PHE A 73 -5.52 -0.42 2.33
CA PHE A 73 -4.63 -1.48 2.82
C PHE A 73 -3.92 -2.19 1.65
N VAL A 74 -4.66 -2.63 0.63
CA VAL A 74 -4.10 -3.25 -0.57
C VAL A 74 -3.17 -2.30 -1.31
N TRP A 75 -3.54 -1.03 -1.42
CA TRP A 75 -2.72 0.00 -2.04
C TRP A 75 -1.37 0.17 -1.34
N MET A 76 -1.36 0.29 -0.01
CA MET A 76 -0.13 0.40 0.77
C MET A 76 0.71 -0.88 0.73
N PHE A 77 0.05 -2.03 0.74
CA PHE A 77 0.72 -3.33 0.62
C PHE A 77 1.45 -3.46 -0.72
N LEU A 78 0.79 -3.11 -1.82
CA LEU A 78 1.41 -3.14 -3.16
C LEU A 78 2.56 -2.15 -3.26
N ARG A 79 2.39 -0.92 -2.75
CA ARG A 79 3.43 0.09 -2.82
C ARG A 79 4.69 -0.33 -2.04
N GLY A 80 4.53 -0.80 -0.81
CA GLY A 80 5.65 -1.32 -0.03
C GLY A 80 6.26 -2.59 -0.66
N GLY A 81 5.41 -3.55 -1.05
CA GLY A 81 5.83 -4.84 -1.60
C GLY A 81 6.57 -4.74 -2.93
N ILE A 82 6.09 -3.91 -3.86
CA ILE A 82 6.76 -3.70 -5.16
C ILE A 82 8.16 -3.09 -4.95
N LEU A 83 8.30 -2.10 -4.06
CA LEU A 83 9.60 -1.52 -3.75
C LEU A 83 10.56 -2.55 -3.10
N VAL A 84 10.06 -3.40 -2.20
CA VAL A 84 10.85 -4.51 -1.62
C VAL A 84 11.37 -5.43 -2.73
N LEU A 85 10.53 -5.79 -3.70
CA LEU A 85 10.94 -6.66 -4.81
C LEU A 85 12.00 -6.00 -5.70
N TYR A 86 11.83 -4.72 -6.05
CA TYR A 86 12.85 -3.95 -6.78
C TYR A 86 14.17 -3.92 -6.00
N PHE A 87 14.11 -3.64 -4.69
CA PHE A 87 15.28 -3.58 -3.84
C PHE A 87 16.03 -4.92 -3.80
N ARG A 88 15.30 -6.03 -3.65
CA ARG A 88 15.90 -7.38 -3.69
C ARG A 88 16.54 -7.69 -5.04
N LYS A 89 15.87 -7.37 -6.15
CA LYS A 89 16.37 -7.70 -7.49
C LYS A 89 17.63 -6.94 -7.87
N GLU A 90 17.72 -5.66 -7.50
CA GLU A 90 18.83 -4.82 -7.92
C GLU A 90 20.01 -4.80 -6.94
N TYR A 91 19.75 -4.89 -5.63
CA TYR A 91 20.82 -4.73 -4.64
C TYR A 91 21.26 -6.04 -4.00
N LEU A 92 20.41 -7.07 -3.94
CA LEU A 92 20.80 -8.37 -3.39
C LEU A 92 21.33 -9.34 -4.46
N THR A 93 20.97 -9.18 -5.74
CA THR A 93 21.45 -10.04 -6.82
C THR A 93 22.83 -9.65 -7.35
N VAL A 94 23.29 -8.41 -7.17
CA VAL A 94 24.63 -7.94 -7.61
C VAL A 94 25.78 -8.54 -6.78
N LYS A 95 25.49 -9.23 -5.68
CA LYS A 95 26.51 -9.81 -4.79
C LYS A 95 26.82 -11.29 -5.05
N ASN A 96 26.35 -11.88 -6.14
CA ASN A 96 26.71 -13.24 -6.59
C ASN A 96 27.46 -13.22 -7.91
#